data_AF-A0A0F3M7U2-F1
#
_entry.id   AF-A0A0F3M7U2-F1
#
_cell.length_a   1.000
_cell.length_b   1.000
_cell.length_c   1.000
_cell.angle_alpha   90.00
_cell.angle_beta   90.00
_cell.angle_gamma   90.00
#
_symmetry.space_group_name_H-M   'P 1'
#
loop_
_entity.id
_entity.type
_entity.pdbx_description
1 polymer ?
#
loop_
_entity_poly.entity_id
_entity_poly.type
_entity_poly.pdbx_seq_one_letter_code
_entity_poly.pdbx_strand_id
1 'polypeptide(L)'
;MNEVERTANKRKQQLLKDIVIALPDEKELNLEHRIELTHQIVDEMEWVQKGIGVQIDIHKPQIGDKNWHVHILLTMRRFREDGTGLGDIAVDLTQKS
;
A
#
# COMPACT_ATOMS: atom_id res chain seq x y z
N MET A 1 -17.14 -6.56 8.60
CA MET A 1 -16.91 -6.40 7.15
C MET A 1 -16.49 -4.97 6.91
N ASN A 2 -15.24 -4.73 6.51
CA ASN A 2 -14.75 -3.40 6.17
C ASN A 2 -15.27 -2.97 4.78
N GLU A 3 -15.01 -1.72 4.37
CA GLU A 3 -15.54 -1.20 3.09
C GLU A 3 -14.97 -1.93 1.87
N VAL A 4 -13.69 -2.35 1.92
CA VAL A 4 -13.04 -3.13 0.85
C VAL A 4 -13.76 -4.47 0.64
N GLU A 5 -14.01 -5.20 1.73
CA GLU A 5 -14.75 -6.46 1.70
C GLU A 5 -16.20 -6.25 1.24
N ARG A 6 -16.86 -5.17 1.71
CA ARG A 6 -18.25 -4.83 1.37
C ARG A 6 -18.44 -4.60 -0.12
N THR A 7 -17.54 -3.86 -0.75
CA THR A 7 -17.65 -3.45 -2.16
C THR A 7 -17.12 -4.52 -3.13
N ALA A 8 -16.45 -5.57 -2.62
CA ALA A 8 -16.04 -6.71 -3.41
C ALA A 8 -17.22 -7.65 -3.73
N ASN A 9 -17.92 -7.35 -4.82
CA ASN A 9 -19.20 -7.99 -5.19
C ASN A 9 -19.09 -9.45 -5.69
N LYS A 10 -17.89 -10.06 -5.74
CA LYS A 10 -17.70 -11.47 -6.16
C LYS A 10 -16.67 -12.14 -5.27
N ARG A 11 -16.93 -13.40 -4.87
CA ARG A 11 -16.01 -14.24 -4.06
C ARG A 11 -14.60 -14.42 -4.65
N LYS A 12 -14.37 -14.05 -5.93
CA LYS A 12 -13.09 -14.18 -6.64
C LYS A 12 -12.43 -12.82 -6.96
N GLN A 13 -12.97 -11.69 -6.50
CA GLN A 13 -12.31 -10.40 -6.70
C GLN A 13 -11.14 -10.25 -5.73
N GLN A 14 -10.01 -9.77 -6.25
CA GLN A 14 -8.89 -9.37 -5.42
C GLN A 14 -9.32 -8.16 -4.59
N LEU A 15 -9.12 -8.25 -3.27
CA LEU A 15 -9.50 -7.18 -2.32
C LEU A 15 -8.47 -6.05 -2.32
N LEU A 16 -7.20 -6.43 -2.28
CA LEU A 16 -6.06 -5.54 -2.11
C LEU A 16 -4.90 -5.98 -3.01
N LYS A 17 -4.04 -5.05 -3.38
CA LYS A 17 -2.71 -5.35 -3.92
C LYS A 17 -1.69 -5.12 -2.82
N ASP A 18 -0.87 -6.13 -2.55
CA ASP A 18 0.26 -6.03 -1.63
C ASP A 18 1.54 -5.78 -2.42
N ILE A 19 2.26 -4.72 -2.05
CA ILE A 19 3.57 -4.38 -2.58
C ILE A 19 4.56 -4.45 -1.43
N VAL A 20 5.55 -5.33 -1.55
CA VAL A 20 6.61 -5.49 -0.55
C VAL A 20 7.89 -4.90 -1.08
N ILE A 21 8.46 -3.95 -0.34
CA ILE A 21 9.71 -3.26 -0.71
C ILE A 21 10.72 -3.46 0.41
N ALA A 22 11.91 -3.94 0.07
CA ALA A 22 13.04 -3.95 0.98
C ALA A 22 13.50 -2.50 1.22
N LEU A 23 13.63 -2.12 2.49
CA LEU A 23 14.12 -0.82 2.90
C LEU A 23 15.60 -0.91 3.30
N PRO A 24 16.35 0.20 3.20
CA PRO A 24 17.77 0.19 3.50
C PRO A 24 18.06 -0.10 5.00
N ASP A 25 19.15 -0.81 5.32
CA ASP A 25 19.56 -1.23 6.70
C ASP A 25 20.77 -0.44 7.25
N GLU A 26 21.07 0.71 6.65
CA GLU A 26 22.20 1.53 7.06
C GLU A 26 21.99 2.05 8.50
N LYS A 27 23.08 2.11 9.27
CA LYS A 27 23.04 2.40 10.71
C LYS A 27 22.64 3.85 11.01
N GLU A 28 22.92 4.74 10.07
CA GLU A 28 22.54 6.15 10.08
C GLU A 28 21.05 6.37 9.81
N LEU A 29 20.35 5.37 9.28
CA LEU A 29 18.92 5.43 9.06
C LEU A 29 18.18 4.92 10.30
N ASN A 30 17.26 5.72 10.82
CA ASN A 30 16.34 5.34 11.89
C ASN A 30 14.96 4.97 11.30
N LEU A 31 13.97 4.72 12.15
CA LEU A 31 12.60 4.40 11.70
C LEU A 31 11.94 5.59 10.97
N GLU A 32 12.18 6.82 11.39
CA GLU A 32 11.59 8.03 10.78
C GLU A 32 12.06 8.21 9.34
N HIS A 33 13.35 8.01 9.06
CA HIS A 33 13.86 8.05 7.68
C HIS A 33 13.20 6.98 6.79
N ARG A 34 12.90 5.80 7.35
CA ARG A 34 12.22 4.72 6.62
C ARG A 34 10.75 5.03 6.36
N ILE A 35 10.10 5.69 7.32
CA ILE A 35 8.74 6.24 7.15
C ILE A 35 8.75 7.28 6.02
N GLU A 36 9.68 8.23 6.06
CA GLU A 36 9.82 9.28 5.04
C GLU A 36 10.05 8.71 3.64
N LEU A 37 11.00 7.79 3.49
CA LEU A 37 11.25 7.11 2.21
C LEU A 37 10.00 6.41 1.68
N THR A 38 9.23 5.76 2.56
CA THR A 38 7.99 5.09 2.16
C THR A 38 6.94 6.10 1.71
N HIS A 39 6.80 7.23 2.41
CA HIS A 39 5.89 8.31 2.00
C HIS A 39 6.28 8.90 0.64
N GLN A 40 7.57 9.14 0.40
CA GLN A 40 8.07 9.62 -0.90
C GLN A 40 7.70 8.66 -2.03
N ILE A 41 7.81 7.34 -1.82
CA ILE A 41 7.36 6.33 -2.79
C ILE A 41 5.85 6.44 -3.05
N VAL A 42 5.04 6.54 -2.00
CA VAL A 42 3.57 6.65 -2.13
C VAL A 42 3.17 7.91 -2.88
N ASP A 43 3.82 9.03 -2.60
CA ASP A 43 3.59 10.33 -3.25
C ASP A 43 4.03 10.32 -4.71
N GLU A 44 5.20 9.79 -5.03
CA GLU A 44 5.72 9.69 -6.41
C GLU A 44 4.83 8.82 -7.30
N MET A 45 4.22 7.77 -6.73
CA MET A 45 3.27 6.92 -7.43
C MET A 45 1.88 7.57 -7.60
N GLU A 46 1.65 8.69 -6.91
CA GLU A 46 0.41 9.47 -6.88
C GLU A 46 -0.82 8.63 -6.46
N TRP A 47 -0.64 7.57 -5.67
CA TRP A 47 -1.72 6.64 -5.36
C TRP A 47 -2.87 7.34 -4.64
N VAL A 48 -2.57 8.12 -3.61
CA VAL A 48 -3.58 8.84 -2.80
C VAL A 48 -4.30 9.89 -3.65
N GLN A 49 -3.57 10.63 -4.47
CA GLN A 49 -4.08 11.66 -5.37
C GLN A 49 -5.03 11.07 -6.42
N LYS A 50 -4.76 9.83 -6.86
CA LYS A 50 -5.64 9.07 -7.75
C LYS A 50 -6.77 8.36 -6.98
N GLY A 51 -6.96 8.62 -5.69
CA GLY A 51 -8.02 8.06 -4.86
C GLY A 51 -7.81 6.60 -4.44
N ILE A 52 -6.58 6.07 -4.50
CA ILE A 52 -6.27 4.74 -3.96
C ILE A 52 -6.06 4.84 -2.45
N GLY A 53 -6.73 3.98 -1.70
CA GLY A 53 -6.45 3.81 -0.27
C GLY A 53 -5.13 3.06 -0.08
N VAL A 54 -4.26 3.60 0.77
CA VAL A 54 -2.93 3.06 1.04
C VAL A 54 -2.80 2.77 2.53
N GLN A 55 -2.44 1.54 2.89
CA GLN A 55 -2.01 1.17 4.24
C GLN A 55 -0.53 0.78 4.19
N ILE A 56 0.24 1.27 5.15
CA ILE A 56 1.69 1.09 5.24
C ILE A 56 2.02 0.37 6.54
N ASP A 57 2.74 -0.75 6.44
CA ASP A 57 3.22 -1.52 7.59
C ASP A 57 4.74 -1.78 7.44
N ILE A 58 5.55 -1.11 8.25
CA ILE A 58 7.02 -1.24 8.23
C ILE A 58 7.46 -2.28 9.26
N HIS A 59 8.22 -3.28 8.80
CA HIS A 59 8.79 -4.33 9.64
C HIS A 59 10.29 -4.14 9.81
N LYS A 60 10.74 -4.26 11.07
CA LYS A 60 12.16 -4.32 11.42
C LYS A 60 12.73 -5.73 11.19
N PRO A 61 14.06 -5.85 10.98
CA PRO A 61 14.72 -7.15 10.88
C PRO A 61 14.50 -7.99 12.13
N GLN A 62 14.43 -9.30 11.93
CA GLN A 62 14.55 -10.25 13.03
C GLN A 62 16.01 -10.39 13.48
N ILE A 63 16.23 -10.97 14.66
CA ILE A 63 17.58 -11.17 15.19
C ILE A 63 18.38 -12.04 14.21
N GLY A 64 19.51 -11.50 13.72
CA GLY A 64 20.40 -12.19 12.77
C GLY A 64 20.12 -11.89 11.29
N ASP A 65 19.13 -11.08 10.98
CA ASP A 65 18.82 -10.58 9.63
C ASP A 65 19.03 -9.06 9.54
N LYS A 66 19.07 -8.52 8.32
CA LYS A 66 19.18 -7.11 7.96
C LYS A 66 17.98 -6.61 7.14
N ASN A 67 16.95 -7.43 6.98
CA ASN A 67 15.84 -7.13 6.08
C ASN A 67 14.76 -6.24 6.71
N TRP A 68 14.99 -4.92 6.69
CA TRP A 68 13.88 -3.98 6.80
C TRP A 68 13.01 -4.10 5.57
N HIS A 69 11.70 -4.16 5.74
CA HIS A 69 10.78 -4.15 4.61
C HIS A 69 9.48 -3.46 4.99
N VAL A 70 8.79 -2.98 3.97
CA VAL A 70 7.47 -2.38 4.11
C VAL A 70 6.48 -3.13 3.25
N HIS A 71 5.32 -3.41 3.84
CA HIS A 71 4.12 -3.80 3.11
C HIS A 71 3.31 -2.55 2.81
N ILE A 72 2.97 -2.35 1.53
CA ILE A 72 2.07 -1.29 1.09
C ILE A 72 0.84 -1.97 0.49
N LEU A 73 -0.26 -1.93 1.24
CA LEU A 73 -1.54 -2.47 0.81
C LEU A 73 -2.34 -1.38 0.09
N LEU A 74 -2.67 -1.63 -1.16
CA LEU A 74 -3.47 -0.76 -2.00
C LEU A 74 -4.88 -1.31 -2.16
N THR A 75 -5.90 -0.45 -2.06
CA THR A 75 -7.27 -0.84 -2.43
C THR A 75 -7.38 -1.12 -3.92
N MET A 76 -8.06 -2.20 -4.32
CA MET A 76 -8.33 -2.51 -5.74
C MET A 76 -9.45 -1.65 -6.34
N ARG A 77 -9.99 -0.71 -5.55
CA ARG A 77 -11.00 0.27 -5.95
C ARG A 77 -10.61 1.65 -5.42
N ARG A 78 -11.02 2.69 -6.14
CA ARG A 78 -10.80 4.09 -5.78
C ARG A 78 -11.86 4.56 -4.79
N PHE A 79 -11.48 5.44 -3.87
CA PHE A 79 -12.43 6.24 -3.12
C PHE A 79 -13.23 7.13 -4.08
N ARG A 80 -14.51 7.33 -3.75
CA ARG A 80 -15.31 8.39 -4.36
C ARG A 80 -14.77 9.74 -3.93
N GLU A 81 -15.00 10.76 -4.77
CA GLU A 81 -14.59 12.14 -4.47
C GLU A 81 -15.18 12.67 -3.15
N ASP A 82 -16.36 12.20 -2.77
CA ASP A 82 -17.02 12.55 -1.51
C ASP A 82 -16.47 11.81 -0.27
N GLY A 83 -15.54 10.87 -0.47
CA GLY A 83 -14.92 10.07 0.59
C GLY A 83 -15.85 9.07 1.27
N THR A 84 -17.10 8.91 0.82
CA THR A 84 -18.12 8.10 1.53
C THR A 84 -17.96 6.60 1.33
N GLY A 85 -17.14 6.17 0.36
CA GLY A 85 -16.88 4.76 0.09
C GLY A 85 -16.06 4.51 -1.16
N LEU A 86 -15.98 3.24 -1.55
CA LEU A 86 -15.20 2.80 -2.72
C LEU A 86 -16.08 2.66 -3.96
N GLY A 87 -15.61 3.20 -5.09
CA GLY A 87 -16.29 3.20 -6.38
C GLY A 87 -15.58 2.33 -7.41
N ASP A 88 -14.97 2.97 -8.40
CA ASP A 88 -14.42 2.33 -9.59
C ASP A 88 -13.25 1.40 -9.30
N ILE A 89 -13.08 0.39 -10.13
CA ILE A 89 -11.97 -0.57 -10.05
C ILE A 89 -10.69 0.11 -10.54
N ALA A 90 -9.60 -0.01 -9.78
CA ALA A 90 -8.29 0.50 -10.13
C ALA A 90 -7.58 -0.44 -11.14
N VAL A 91 -8.06 -0.43 -12.39
CA VAL A 91 -7.58 -1.33 -13.45
C VAL A 91 -6.09 -1.16 -13.77
N ASP A 92 -5.55 0.04 -13.58
CA ASP A 92 -4.13 0.39 -13.69
C ASP A 92 -3.24 -0.36 -12.68
N LEU A 93 -3.77 -0.76 -11.53
CA LEU A 93 -3.04 -1.60 -10.57
C LEU A 93 -2.96 -3.08 -10.99
N THR A 94 -3.70 -3.49 -12.01
CA THR A 94 -3.80 -4.89 -12.46
C THR A 94 -2.87 -5.27 -13.60
N GLN A 95 -1.95 -4.39 -14.02
CA GLN A 95 -1.00 -4.72 -15.08
C GLN A 95 -0.25 -6.01 -14.75
N LYS A 96 -0.35 -6.97 -15.67
CA LYS A 96 0.41 -8.22 -15.64
C LYS A 96 1.85 -7.89 -16.03
N SER A 97 2.77 -8.02 -15.08
CA SER A 97 4.18 -8.28 -15.36
C SER A 97 4.33 -9.55 -16.19
#